data_AF-A0A1Q6RS50-F1
#
_entry.id   AF-A0A1Q6RS50-F1
#
_cell.length_a   1.000
_cell.length_b   1.000
_cell.length_c   1.000
_cell.angle_alpha   90.00
_cell.angle_beta   90.00
_cell.angle_gamma   90.00
#
_symmetry.space_group_name_H-M   'P 1'
#
loop_
_entity.id
_entity.type
_entity.pdbx_description
1 polymer ?
#
loop_
_entity_poly.entity_id
_entity_poly.type
_entity_poly.pdbx_seq_one_letter_code
_entity_poly.pdbx_strand_id
1 'polypeptide(L)'
;MEQKMKIGVIESRKIKRIRTEKYDRKGSATVEAAFLLPLLLALFMLLTETAIFFYNRAAAVDLAGQAVIHGAQMEHAGRHEIEDKILKEMQKMGKKRLVFLTNVDYSVSVSLWEIKAQIRLERKSPLLSFFRGMGFRAGAFSGQVEKKIKRLNPSKVIWESHRIRQISNHAKREDRS
;
A
#
# COMPACT_ATOMS: atom_id res chain seq x y z
N MET A 1 4.08 -56.74 57.70
CA MET A 1 3.89 -56.95 56.25
C MET A 1 2.83 -56.00 55.68
N GLU A 2 1.72 -55.78 56.39
CA GLU A 2 0.60 -54.91 55.98
C GLU A 2 0.94 -53.42 55.76
N GLN A 3 1.81 -52.83 56.59
CA GLN A 3 2.21 -51.41 56.44
C GLN A 3 3.01 -51.15 55.16
N LYS A 4 3.90 -52.07 54.75
CA LYS A 4 4.66 -51.96 53.49
C LYS A 4 3.75 -52.02 52.27
N MET A 5 2.68 -52.82 52.35
CA MET A 5 1.68 -52.93 51.27
C MET A 5 0.84 -51.66 51.14
N LYS A 6 0.44 -51.04 52.27
CA LYS A 6 -0.28 -49.75 52.27
C LYS A 6 0.56 -48.61 51.70
N ILE A 7 1.86 -48.55 52.02
CA ILE A 7 2.79 -47.53 51.49
C ILE A 7 2.98 -47.67 49.97
N GLY A 8 3.19 -48.89 49.46
CA GLY A 8 3.35 -49.13 48.02
C GLY A 8 2.10 -48.77 47.20
N VAL A 9 0.90 -48.96 47.76
CA VAL A 9 -0.37 -48.54 47.12
C VAL A 9 -0.50 -47.02 47.07
N ILE A 10 -0.05 -46.31 48.10
CA ILE A 10 -0.08 -44.83 48.15
C ILE A 10 0.90 -44.23 47.14
N GLU A 11 2.12 -44.76 47.03
CA GLU A 11 3.10 -44.33 46.03
C GLU A 11 2.59 -44.59 44.60
N SER A 12 2.04 -45.78 44.35
CA SER A 12 1.48 -46.12 43.05
C SER A 12 0.33 -45.17 42.64
N ARG A 13 -0.53 -44.78 43.59
CA ARG A 13 -1.60 -43.79 43.36
C ARG A 13 -1.04 -42.39 43.10
N LYS A 14 0.00 -41.96 43.83
CA LYS A 14 0.69 -40.68 43.59
C LYS A 14 1.32 -40.64 42.20
N ILE A 15 2.03 -41.69 41.81
CA ILE A 15 2.68 -41.80 40.49
C ILE A 15 1.62 -41.76 39.38
N LYS A 16 0.51 -42.47 39.54
CA LYS A 16 -0.60 -42.46 38.57
C LYS A 16 -1.20 -41.06 38.43
N ARG A 17 -1.42 -40.35 39.55
CA ARG A 17 -1.98 -38.99 39.60
C ARG A 17 -1.07 -37.96 38.92
N ILE A 18 0.24 -37.99 39.20
CA ILE A 18 1.25 -37.14 38.55
C ILE A 18 1.32 -37.40 37.05
N ARG A 19 1.17 -38.66 36.63
CA ARG A 19 1.17 -39.04 35.22
C ARG A 19 -0.06 -38.46 34.51
N THR A 20 -1.26 -38.67 35.05
CA THR A 20 -2.49 -38.06 34.50
C THR A 20 -2.40 -36.53 34.41
N GLU A 21 -1.89 -35.85 35.43
CA GLU A 21 -1.76 -34.39 35.45
C GLU A 21 -0.75 -33.87 34.41
N LYS A 22 0.34 -34.62 34.16
CA LYS A 22 1.27 -34.35 33.05
C LYS A 22 0.65 -34.56 31.68
N TYR A 23 -0.20 -35.57 31.49
CA TYR A 23 -0.88 -35.83 30.22
C TYR A 23 -1.99 -34.80 29.97
N ASP A 24 -2.71 -34.38 31.00
CA ASP A 24 -3.76 -33.36 30.94
C ASP A 24 -3.18 -31.98 30.57
N ARG A 25 -2.06 -31.59 31.20
CA ARG A 25 -1.33 -30.35 30.83
C ARG A 25 -0.74 -30.39 29.41
N LYS A 26 -0.27 -31.55 28.94
CA LYS A 26 0.23 -31.73 27.56
C LYS A 26 -0.91 -31.70 26.54
N GLY A 27 -2.07 -32.24 26.89
CA GLY A 27 -3.31 -32.14 26.11
C GLY A 27 -3.76 -30.68 25.97
N SER A 28 -3.82 -29.94 27.08
CA SER A 28 -4.18 -28.50 27.10
C SER A 28 -3.28 -27.67 26.19
N ALA A 29 -1.95 -27.82 26.30
CA ALA A 29 -1.00 -27.08 25.47
C ALA A 29 -1.12 -27.41 23.97
N THR A 30 -1.47 -28.65 23.62
CA THR A 30 -1.67 -29.06 22.22
C THR A 30 -2.97 -28.48 21.66
N VAL A 31 -4.03 -28.46 22.45
CA VAL A 31 -5.32 -27.85 22.09
C VAL A 31 -5.17 -26.34 21.95
N GLU A 32 -4.50 -25.69 22.90
CA GLU A 32 -4.20 -24.25 22.83
C GLU A 32 -3.37 -23.90 21.59
N ALA A 33 -2.31 -24.67 21.30
CA ALA A 33 -1.50 -24.47 20.10
C ALA A 33 -2.30 -24.69 18.79
N ALA A 34 -3.26 -25.61 18.78
CA ALA A 34 -4.12 -25.85 17.61
C ALA A 34 -5.02 -24.65 17.26
N PHE A 35 -5.34 -23.79 18.23
CA PHE A 35 -6.07 -22.53 17.98
C PHE A 35 -5.14 -21.33 17.81
N LEU A 36 -4.04 -21.29 18.57
CA LEU A 36 -3.14 -20.14 18.63
C LEU A 36 -2.24 -20.06 17.39
N LEU A 37 -1.82 -21.20 16.81
CA LEU A 37 -1.01 -21.23 15.59
C LEU A 37 -1.77 -20.72 14.35
N PRO A 38 -3.00 -21.16 14.04
CA PRO A 38 -3.79 -20.59 12.94
C PRO A 38 -4.09 -19.11 13.13
N LEU A 39 -4.35 -18.67 14.37
CA LEU A 39 -4.58 -17.27 14.69
C LEU A 39 -3.33 -16.42 14.40
N LEU A 40 -2.15 -16.90 14.83
CA LEU A 40 -0.88 -16.24 14.58
C LEU A 40 -0.57 -16.18 13.07
N LEU A 41 -0.86 -17.26 12.34
CA LEU A 41 -0.69 -17.33 10.89
C LEU A 41 -1.62 -16.33 10.17
N ALA A 42 -2.89 -16.25 10.60
CA ALA A 42 -3.85 -15.29 10.07
C ALA A 42 -3.40 -13.84 10.34
N LEU A 43 -2.87 -13.56 11.53
CA LEU A 43 -2.32 -12.25 11.86
C LEU A 43 -1.11 -11.93 10.98
N PHE A 44 -0.20 -12.88 10.77
CA PHE A 44 0.97 -12.70 9.91
C PHE A 44 0.58 -12.46 8.44
N MET A 45 -0.38 -13.23 7.91
CA MET A 45 -0.93 -13.01 6.58
C MET A 45 -1.60 -11.63 6.47
N LEU A 46 -2.35 -11.19 7.48
CA LEU A 46 -2.96 -9.86 7.49
C LEU A 46 -1.89 -8.76 7.45
N LEU A 47 -0.84 -8.87 8.27
CA LEU A 47 0.26 -7.90 8.30
C LEU A 47 0.99 -7.83 6.95
N THR A 48 1.29 -8.97 6.34
CA THR A 48 1.95 -9.02 5.03
C THR A 48 1.08 -8.45 3.91
N GLU A 49 -0.22 -8.77 3.88
CA GLU A 49 -1.15 -8.17 2.92
C GLU A 49 -1.24 -6.65 3.07
N THR A 50 -1.31 -6.18 4.32
CA THR A 50 -1.36 -4.75 4.63
C THR A 50 -0.07 -4.05 4.20
N ALA A 51 1.09 -4.65 4.47
CA ALA A 51 2.39 -4.13 4.06
C ALA A 51 2.51 -4.02 2.53
N ILE A 52 2.08 -5.05 1.78
CA ILE A 52 2.10 -5.01 0.32
C ILE A 52 1.12 -3.96 -0.21
N PHE A 53 -0.05 -3.79 0.44
CA PHE A 53 -0.99 -2.74 0.07
C PHE A 53 -0.39 -1.34 0.24
N PHE A 54 0.27 -1.07 1.36
CA PHE A 54 0.96 0.20 1.58
C PHE A 54 2.10 0.43 0.60
N TYR A 55 2.90 -0.60 0.31
CA TYR A 55 3.95 -0.54 -0.69
C TYR A 55 3.39 -0.16 -2.08
N ASN A 56 2.36 -0.88 -2.54
CA ASN A 56 1.74 -0.61 -3.84
C ASN A 56 1.10 0.78 -3.89
N ARG A 57 0.50 1.25 -2.79
CA ARG A 57 -0.04 2.61 -2.70
C ARG A 57 1.07 3.66 -2.83
N ALA A 58 2.20 3.48 -2.15
CA ALA A 58 3.34 4.38 -2.24
C ALA A 58 3.94 4.39 -3.66
N ALA A 59 4.12 3.20 -4.25
CA ALA A 59 4.60 3.06 -5.63
C ALA A 59 3.65 3.73 -6.64
N ALA A 60 2.33 3.59 -6.46
CA ALA A 60 1.33 4.25 -7.31
C ALA A 60 1.34 5.78 -7.17
N VAL A 61 1.56 6.31 -5.96
CA VAL A 61 1.75 7.76 -5.76
C VAL A 61 2.98 8.27 -6.49
N ASP A 62 4.11 7.56 -6.40
CA ASP A 62 5.34 7.92 -7.11
C ASP A 62 5.16 7.84 -8.63
N LEU A 63 4.55 6.76 -9.14
CA LEU A 63 4.19 6.60 -10.55
C LEU A 63 3.31 7.73 -11.07
N ALA A 64 2.24 8.07 -10.34
CA ALA A 64 1.35 9.18 -10.70
C ALA A 64 2.07 10.53 -10.64
N GLY A 65 2.98 10.72 -9.68
CA GLY A 65 3.83 11.91 -9.60
C GLY A 65 4.75 12.05 -10.81
N GLN A 66 5.49 10.99 -11.14
CA GLN A 66 6.41 10.94 -12.29
C GLN A 66 5.67 11.18 -13.60
N ALA A 67 4.50 10.56 -13.79
CA ALA A 67 3.67 10.74 -14.98
C ALA A 67 3.26 12.19 -15.20
N VAL A 68 2.83 12.88 -14.14
CA VAL A 68 2.37 14.26 -14.22
C VAL A 68 3.54 15.23 -14.43
N ILE A 69 4.68 15.01 -13.78
CA ILE A 69 5.91 15.81 -13.98
C ILE A 69 6.42 15.63 -15.42
N HIS A 70 6.47 14.39 -15.91
CA HIS A 70 6.93 14.08 -17.25
C HIS A 70 6.01 14.71 -18.30
N GLY A 71 4.68 14.62 -18.11
CA GLY A 71 3.72 15.30 -18.97
C GLY A 71 3.83 16.82 -18.94
N ALA A 72 4.18 17.41 -17.79
CA ALA A 72 4.39 18.86 -17.70
C ALA A 72 5.59 19.31 -18.55
N GLN A 73 6.65 18.49 -18.59
CA GLN A 73 7.90 18.74 -19.33
C GLN A 73 7.80 18.49 -20.85
N MET A 74 6.82 17.72 -21.32
CA MET A 74 6.67 17.45 -22.76
C MET A 74 6.13 18.67 -23.52
N GLU A 75 6.95 19.37 -24.30
CA GLU A 75 6.48 20.46 -25.15
C GLU A 75 5.46 20.01 -26.22
N HIS A 76 4.34 20.73 -26.27
CA HIS A 76 3.41 20.98 -27.40
C HIS A 76 3.20 19.89 -28.49
N ALA A 77 3.28 18.61 -28.17
CA ALA A 77 2.69 17.56 -29.02
C ALA A 77 1.15 17.54 -28.86
N GLY A 78 0.44 16.94 -29.82
CA GLY A 78 -1.01 16.80 -29.76
C GLY A 78 -1.46 16.14 -28.44
N ARG A 79 -2.53 16.65 -27.83
CA ARG A 79 -3.02 16.22 -26.50
C ARG A 79 -3.10 14.69 -26.35
N HIS A 80 -3.64 14.00 -27.36
CA HIS A 80 -3.79 12.55 -27.34
C HIS A 80 -2.47 11.78 -27.45
N GLU A 81 -1.48 12.30 -28.19
CA GLU A 81 -0.17 11.65 -28.28
C GLU A 81 0.61 11.71 -26.97
N ILE A 82 0.42 12.81 -26.21
CA ILE A 82 1.01 12.98 -24.88
C ILE A 82 0.33 12.03 -23.88
N GLU A 83 -1.00 11.93 -23.90
CA GLU A 83 -1.78 11.00 -23.06
C GLU A 83 -1.32 9.56 -23.28
N ASP A 84 -1.26 9.11 -24.55
CA ASP A 84 -0.88 7.74 -24.89
C ASP A 84 0.55 7.39 -24.51
N LYS A 85 1.50 8.33 -24.68
CA LYS A 85 2.90 8.13 -24.29
C LYS A 85 3.02 7.98 -22.77
N ILE A 86 2.42 8.88 -22.01
CA ILE A 86 2.45 8.84 -20.54
C ILE A 86 1.75 7.57 -20.05
N LEU A 87 0.61 7.21 -20.63
CA LEU A 87 -0.13 6.00 -20.26
C LEU A 87 0.70 4.73 -20.49
N LYS A 88 1.34 4.60 -21.67
CA LYS A 88 2.21 3.46 -21.98
C LYS A 88 3.41 3.38 -21.02
N GLU A 89 3.99 4.52 -20.67
CA GLU A 89 5.12 4.56 -19.74
C GLU A 89 4.70 4.19 -18.31
N MET A 90 3.56 4.71 -17.84
CA MET A 90 2.95 4.33 -16.56
C MET A 90 2.66 2.83 -16.49
N GLN A 91 2.14 2.24 -17.58
CA GLN A 91 1.91 0.80 -17.65
C GLN A 91 3.22 0.02 -17.60
N LYS A 92 4.27 0.46 -18.31
CA LYS A 92 5.58 -0.19 -18.33
C LYS A 92 6.28 -0.12 -16.97
N MET A 93 6.27 1.05 -16.32
CA MET A 93 6.85 1.24 -14.99
C MET A 93 6.01 0.54 -13.91
N GLY A 94 4.68 0.58 -14.06
CA GLY A 94 3.73 -0.11 -13.19
C GLY A 94 3.94 -1.61 -13.18
N LYS A 95 4.14 -2.25 -14.34
CA LYS A 95 4.49 -3.68 -14.44
C LYS A 95 5.77 -4.06 -13.70
N LYS A 96 6.73 -3.14 -13.56
CA LYS A 96 8.00 -3.40 -12.87
C LYS A 96 7.93 -3.15 -11.36
N ARG A 97 7.12 -2.18 -10.93
CA ARG A 97 7.13 -1.64 -9.56
C ARG A 97 5.95 -2.11 -8.71
N LEU A 98 4.81 -2.45 -9.31
CA LEU A 98 3.64 -2.92 -8.59
C LEU A 98 3.67 -4.44 -8.47
N VAL A 99 3.34 -4.97 -7.29
CA VAL A 99 3.49 -6.40 -6.99
C VAL A 99 2.20 -6.95 -6.39
N PHE A 100 1.80 -8.16 -6.78
CA PHE A 100 0.65 -8.88 -6.21
C PHE A 100 -0.65 -8.06 -6.23
N LEU A 101 -1.04 -7.59 -7.42
CA LEU A 101 -2.32 -6.91 -7.68
C LEU A 101 -3.20 -7.79 -8.59
N THR A 102 -4.52 -7.65 -8.46
CA THR A 102 -5.48 -8.40 -9.29
C THR A 102 -5.83 -7.62 -10.54
N ASN A 103 -6.17 -6.33 -10.40
CA ASN A 103 -6.42 -5.42 -11.50
C ASN A 103 -5.76 -4.07 -11.20
N VAL A 104 -5.27 -3.44 -12.26
CA VAL A 104 -4.71 -2.09 -12.18
C VAL A 104 -5.23 -1.30 -13.38
N ASP A 105 -6.02 -0.26 -13.10
CA ASP A 105 -6.48 0.66 -14.12
C ASP A 105 -5.64 1.94 -14.06
N TYR A 106 -5.09 2.31 -15.21
CA TYR A 106 -4.36 3.55 -15.39
C TYR A 106 -5.23 4.49 -16.22
N SER A 107 -5.41 5.72 -15.76
CA SER A 107 -6.09 6.77 -16.49
C SER A 107 -5.25 8.04 -16.45
N VAL A 108 -5.03 8.64 -17.60
CA VAL A 108 -4.28 9.89 -17.75
C VAL A 108 -5.15 10.83 -18.57
N SER A 109 -5.37 12.05 -18.07
CA SER A 109 -6.06 13.09 -18.80
C SER A 109 -5.18 14.34 -18.87
N VAL A 110 -4.93 14.82 -20.09
CA VAL A 110 -4.12 15.99 -20.38
C VAL A 110 -5.03 17.09 -20.93
N SER A 111 -5.30 18.08 -20.10
CA SER A 111 -5.94 19.32 -20.54
C SER A 111 -4.87 20.39 -20.85
N LEU A 112 -5.28 21.47 -21.52
CA LEU A 112 -4.39 22.61 -21.83
C LEU A 112 -3.68 23.18 -20.58
N TRP A 113 -4.32 23.07 -19.41
CA TRP A 113 -3.90 23.75 -18.18
C TRP A 113 -3.64 22.81 -17.00
N GLU A 114 -4.07 21.56 -17.08
CA GLU A 114 -3.93 20.56 -16.01
C GLU A 114 -3.61 19.19 -16.58
N ILE A 115 -2.66 18.50 -15.95
CA ILE A 115 -2.38 17.09 -16.21
C ILE A 115 -2.82 16.32 -14.97
N LYS A 116 -3.67 15.31 -15.19
CA LYS A 116 -4.18 14.44 -14.12
C LYS A 116 -3.78 13.01 -14.44
N ALA A 117 -3.16 12.35 -13.48
CA ALA A 117 -2.88 10.93 -13.52
C ALA A 117 -3.64 10.25 -12.37
N GLN A 118 -4.38 9.20 -12.72
CA GLN A 118 -5.16 8.40 -11.80
C GLN A 118 -4.77 6.95 -11.95
N ILE A 119 -4.50 6.31 -10.81
CA ILE A 119 -4.22 4.88 -10.73
C ILE A 119 -5.25 4.26 -9.79
N ARG A 120 -6.01 3.29 -10.28
CA ARG A 120 -6.90 2.47 -9.47
C ARG A 120 -6.26 1.11 -9.28
N LEU A 121 -6.06 0.74 -8.02
CA LEU A 121 -5.45 -0.50 -7.59
C LEU A 121 -6.56 -1.37 -7.01
N GLU A 122 -6.72 -2.58 -7.53
CA GLU A 122 -7.57 -3.59 -6.92
C GLU A 122 -6.78 -4.86 -6.66
N ARG A 123 -6.88 -5.34 -5.42
CA ARG A 123 -6.31 -6.61 -5.01
C ARG A 123 -7.34 -7.42 -4.25
N LYS A 124 -7.72 -8.56 -4.78
CA LYS A 124 -8.48 -9.56 -4.02
C LYS A 124 -7.55 -10.13 -2.95
N SER A 125 -7.99 -10.08 -1.70
CA SER A 125 -7.24 -10.64 -0.57
C SER A 125 -7.80 -12.03 -0.27
N PRO A 126 -6.98 -13.09 -0.36
CA PRO A 126 -7.39 -14.42 0.06
C PRO A 126 -7.85 -14.44 1.52
N LEU A 127 -7.18 -13.67 2.39
CA LEU A 127 -7.50 -13.65 3.82
C LEU A 127 -8.84 -12.95 4.10
N LEU A 128 -9.06 -11.77 3.53
CA LEU A 128 -10.34 -11.07 3.63
C LEU A 128 -11.48 -11.87 2.98
N SER A 129 -11.19 -12.60 1.90
CA SER A 129 -12.17 -13.49 1.28
C SER A 129 -12.56 -14.67 2.17
N PHE A 130 -11.61 -15.18 2.98
CA PHE A 130 -11.86 -16.24 3.96
C PHE A 130 -12.77 -15.74 5.11
N PHE A 131 -12.57 -14.51 5.58
CA PHE A 131 -13.40 -13.89 6.61
C PHE A 131 -14.72 -13.30 6.08
N ARG A 132 -14.97 -13.34 4.76
CA ARG A 132 -16.19 -12.81 4.14
C ARG A 132 -17.47 -13.47 4.66
N GLY A 133 -17.41 -14.75 5.03
CA GLY A 133 -18.50 -15.50 5.65
C GLY A 133 -18.74 -15.18 7.13
N MET A 134 -17.82 -14.49 7.80
CA MET A 134 -17.87 -14.14 9.22
C MET A 134 -18.24 -12.67 9.48
N GLY A 135 -18.88 -11.99 8.51
CA GLY A 135 -19.38 -10.62 8.67
C GLY A 135 -18.49 -9.51 8.10
N PHE A 136 -17.30 -9.83 7.58
CA PHE A 136 -16.47 -8.86 6.86
C PHE A 136 -16.93 -8.71 5.40
N ARG A 137 -17.59 -7.60 5.05
CA ARG A 137 -18.04 -7.35 3.66
C ARG A 137 -16.90 -7.08 2.67
N ALA A 138 -15.72 -6.71 3.15
CA ALA A 138 -14.56 -6.42 2.30
C ALA A 138 -13.90 -7.73 1.88
N GLY A 139 -13.93 -8.06 0.58
CA GLY A 139 -13.18 -9.19 -0.01
C GLY A 139 -11.97 -8.78 -0.84
N ALA A 140 -11.70 -7.48 -0.90
CA ALA A 140 -10.63 -6.90 -1.70
C ALA A 140 -10.11 -5.61 -1.06
N PHE A 141 -8.81 -5.37 -1.20
CA PHE A 141 -8.21 -4.08 -0.99
C PHE A 141 -8.32 -3.27 -2.28
N SER A 142 -9.07 -2.17 -2.24
CA SER A 142 -9.15 -1.19 -3.32
C SER A 142 -8.49 0.11 -2.89
N GLY A 143 -7.62 0.67 -3.73
CA GLY A 143 -7.01 1.97 -3.53
C GLY A 143 -7.13 2.82 -4.79
N GLN A 144 -7.46 4.09 -4.64
CA GLN A 144 -7.43 5.05 -5.74
C GLN A 144 -6.43 6.15 -5.38
N VAL A 145 -5.50 6.40 -6.30
CA VAL A 145 -4.52 7.47 -6.19
C VAL A 145 -4.73 8.42 -7.36
N GLU A 146 -4.94 9.70 -7.04
CA GLU A 146 -5.09 10.76 -8.03
C GLU A 146 -4.04 11.84 -7.75
N LYS A 147 -3.30 12.24 -8.79
CA LYS A 147 -2.36 13.38 -8.74
C LYS A 147 -2.69 14.35 -9.88
N LYS A 148 -2.65 15.65 -9.55
CA LYS A 148 -2.94 16.75 -10.45
C LYS A 148 -1.84 17.79 -10.34
N ILE A 149 -1.34 18.28 -11.48
CA ILE A 149 -0.47 19.47 -11.53
C ILE A 149 -1.05 20.44 -12.53
N LYS A 150 -1.04 21.73 -12.16
CA LYS A 150 -1.37 22.85 -13.05
C LYS A 150 -0.16 23.19 -13.90
N ARG A 151 -0.34 23.24 -15.21
CA ARG A 151 0.68 23.64 -16.17
C ARG A 151 0.87 25.16 -16.08
N LEU A 152 2.10 25.61 -15.81
CA LEU A 152 2.41 27.04 -15.84
C LEU A 152 2.39 27.52 -17.29
N ASN A 153 1.64 28.59 -17.54
CA ASN A 153 1.57 29.20 -18.86
C ASN A 153 2.92 29.87 -19.17
N PRO A 154 3.68 29.41 -20.19
CA PRO A 154 4.95 30.02 -20.54
C PRO A 154 4.79 31.50 -20.90
N SER A 155 3.67 31.92 -21.49
CA SER A 155 3.44 33.33 -21.80
C SER A 155 3.27 34.19 -20.56
N LYS A 156 2.67 33.66 -19.48
CA LYS A 156 2.55 34.38 -18.21
C LYS A 156 3.91 34.55 -17.52
N VAL A 157 4.78 33.54 -17.58
CA VAL A 157 6.14 33.62 -17.03
C VAL A 157 6.99 34.63 -17.80
N ILE A 158 6.87 34.66 -19.13
CA ILE A 158 7.54 35.65 -19.98
C ILE A 158 7.03 37.07 -19.68
N TRP A 159 5.72 37.23 -19.50
CA TRP A 159 5.10 38.52 -19.18
C TRP A 159 5.54 39.06 -17.82
N GLU A 160 5.52 38.23 -16.78
CA GLU A 160 5.99 38.60 -15.44
C GLU A 160 7.49 38.90 -15.43
N SER A 161 8.29 38.12 -16.17
CA SER A 161 9.74 38.39 -16.32
C SER A 161 10.00 39.71 -17.02
N HIS A 162 9.22 40.05 -18.06
CA HIS A 162 9.29 41.34 -18.72
C HIS A 162 8.89 42.49 -17.78
N ARG A 163 7.83 42.31 -17.00
CA ARG A 163 7.34 43.30 -16.03
C ARG A 163 8.38 43.59 -14.94
N ILE A 164 9.00 42.55 -14.36
CA ILE A 164 10.07 42.70 -13.37
C ILE A 164 11.27 43.44 -13.97
N ARG A 165 11.63 43.13 -15.22
CA ARG A 165 12.72 43.80 -15.93
C ARG A 165 12.44 45.29 -16.17
N GLN A 166 11.19 45.67 -16.44
CA GLN A 166 10.81 47.08 -16.58
C GLN A 166 10.86 47.82 -15.24
N ILE A 167 10.37 47.22 -14.16
CA ILE A 167 10.42 47.81 -12.81
C ILE A 167 11.88 48.03 -12.36
N SER A 168 12.74 47.02 -12.56
CA SER A 168 14.17 47.12 -12.26
C SER A 168 14.87 48.24 -13.04
N ASN A 169 14.55 48.39 -14.33
CA ASN A 169 15.12 49.45 -15.16
C ASN A 169 14.62 50.85 -14.77
N HIS A 170 13.41 50.96 -14.22
CA HIS A 170 12.85 52.23 -13.75
C HIS A 170 13.51 52.68 -12.44
N ALA A 171 13.65 51.77 -11.47
CA ALA A 171 14.32 52.05 -10.19
C ALA A 171 15.79 52.48 -10.40
N LYS A 172 16.49 51.84 -11.35
CA LYS A 172 17.90 52.17 -11.67
C LYS A 172 18.08 53.54 -12.35
N ARG A 173 16.99 54.15 -12.88
CA ARG A 173 17.00 55.51 -13.44
C ARG A 173 16.69 56.57 -12.38
N GLU A 174 15.88 56.25 -11.38
CA GLU A 174 15.62 57.14 -10.24
C GLU A 174 16.85 57.28 -9.33
N ASP A 175 17.63 56.21 -9.10
CA ASP A 175 18.87 56.28 -8.29
C ASP A 175 20.03 57.06 -8.95
N ARG A 176 19.88 57.50 -10.21
CA ARG A 176 20.91 58.26 -10.96
C ARG A 176 20.57 59.73 -11.17
N SER A 177 19.40 60.17 -10.70
CA SER A 177 18.99 61.58 -10.71
C SER A 177 19.17 62.21 -9.34
#